data_AF-A0AAN8TNE9-F1
#
_entry.id   AF-A0AAN8TNE9-F1
#
_cell.length_a   1.000
_cell.length_b   1.000
_cell.length_c   1.000
_cell.angle_alpha   90.00
_cell.angle_beta   90.00
_cell.angle_gamma   90.00
#
_symmetry.space_group_name_H-M   'P 1'
#
loop_
_entity.id
_entity.type
_entity.pdbx_description
1 polymer ?
#
loop_
_entity_poly.entity_id
_entity_poly.type
_entity_poly.pdbx_seq_one_letter_code
_entity_poly.pdbx_strand_id
1 'polypeptide(L)'
;MIGRIFYNRERKEDRIVSPVMAMVPLPSPLLAWPKVYHGKTAIRVSCFSNSTPEPIEARKPKVFDNLFLSLFRNKMVQETGWDSEKPGYQGLIEVAHRLTVGQDNSKTRDAAVRILKSLFPPLLLELYRMLVAPIHSGKFAALMVARVTALSCQWLMGPCAVNSVDLPNGSSLMSGVFVEKCKYLEESKCVGVCINTCKLPTQTFFKDHMGVPLLMEPNFTDYSCQFKFGILPPQQEVDDALKEPCLEICPSSVRRKEMNHNMDAPKCPKA
;
A
#
# COMPACT_ATOMS: atom_id res chain seq x y z
N MET A 1 48.56 -49.96 -28.96
CA MET A 1 47.82 -50.08 -30.24
C MET A 1 46.52 -49.30 -30.08
N ILE A 2 46.48 -48.05 -30.57
CA ILE A 2 45.81 -47.59 -31.84
C ILE A 2 44.28 -47.71 -31.72
N GLY A 3 43.42 -46.70 -31.91
CA GLY A 3 43.49 -45.29 -32.35
C GLY A 3 42.11 -44.62 -32.11
N ARG A 4 41.99 -43.35 -31.70
CA ARG A 4 41.89 -42.09 -32.49
C ARG A 4 40.81 -42.04 -33.59
N ILE A 5 39.78 -41.22 -33.37
CA ILE A 5 39.12 -40.27 -34.31
C ILE A 5 38.46 -39.17 -33.41
N PHE A 6 39.01 -37.99 -33.13
CA PHE A 6 39.09 -36.72 -33.89
C PHE A 6 37.79 -36.19 -34.53
N TYR A 7 37.18 -35.16 -33.93
CA TYR A 7 36.87 -33.91 -34.66
C TYR A 7 36.73 -32.70 -33.71
N ASN A 8 37.51 -31.66 -34.02
CA ASN A 8 37.64 -30.36 -33.35
C ASN A 8 36.76 -29.33 -34.06
N ARG A 9 36.24 -28.32 -33.33
CA ARG A 9 35.92 -27.02 -33.95
C ARG A 9 36.01 -25.88 -32.93
N GLU A 10 37.09 -25.11 -33.04
CA GLU A 10 37.36 -23.84 -32.36
C GLU A 10 36.63 -22.64 -33.01
N ARG A 11 36.37 -21.59 -32.22
CA ARG A 11 36.59 -20.16 -32.57
C ARG A 11 36.38 -19.31 -31.30
N LYS A 12 37.43 -18.85 -30.61
CA LYS A 12 38.37 -17.74 -30.86
C LYS A 12 37.89 -16.43 -30.21
N GLU A 13 38.62 -16.05 -29.17
CA GLU A 13 38.47 -14.89 -28.31
C GLU A 13 39.48 -13.83 -28.78
N ASP A 14 39.01 -12.61 -29.11
CA ASP A 14 39.88 -11.50 -29.49
C ASP A 14 39.79 -10.37 -28.45
N ARG A 15 40.94 -10.13 -27.82
CA ARG A 15 41.26 -9.09 -26.85
C ARG A 15 42.06 -8.02 -27.61
N ILE A 16 41.64 -6.76 -27.60
CA ILE A 16 42.46 -5.63 -28.09
C ILE A 16 42.55 -4.56 -27.00
N VAL A 17 43.80 -4.23 -26.66
CA VAL A 17 44.27 -3.22 -25.70
C VAL A 17 45.03 -2.16 -26.50
N SER A 18 44.90 -0.86 -26.12
CA SER A 18 45.94 0.21 -26.08
C SER A 18 45.36 1.63 -26.31
N PRO A 19 46.09 2.73 -26.01
CA PRO A 19 46.81 3.06 -24.77
C PRO A 19 46.56 4.54 -24.32
N VAL A 20 47.14 4.90 -23.17
CA VAL A 20 47.20 6.26 -22.60
C VAL A 20 48.40 7.02 -23.15
N MET A 21 48.28 8.33 -23.42
CA MET A 21 49.41 9.27 -23.36
C MET A 21 48.93 10.71 -23.06
N ALA A 22 49.58 11.33 -22.06
CA ALA A 22 49.48 12.74 -21.66
C ALA A 22 50.60 13.57 -22.32
N MET A 23 50.49 14.92 -22.35
CA MET A 23 51.55 15.94 -22.05
C MET A 23 51.14 17.40 -22.46
N VAL A 24 50.97 18.30 -21.45
CA VAL A 24 51.44 19.71 -21.16
C VAL A 24 51.58 20.85 -22.26
N PRO A 25 51.81 22.18 -21.95
CA PRO A 25 50.96 23.33 -22.39
C PRO A 25 51.62 24.60 -23.05
N LEU A 26 50.77 25.58 -23.46
CA LEU A 26 50.95 27.06 -23.76
C LEU A 26 51.88 27.49 -24.95
N PRO A 27 51.82 28.74 -25.53
CA PRO A 27 51.39 30.06 -25.00
C PRO A 27 50.44 30.95 -25.86
N SER A 28 49.86 31.99 -25.23
CA SER A 28 49.08 33.10 -25.84
C SER A 28 49.92 34.01 -26.78
N PRO A 29 49.29 34.86 -27.62
CA PRO A 29 49.19 36.28 -27.22
C PRO A 29 47.95 37.08 -27.74
N LEU A 30 47.61 38.10 -26.94
CA LEU A 30 47.19 39.48 -27.28
C LEU A 30 46.29 39.74 -28.51
N LEU A 31 45.09 40.31 -28.28
CA LEU A 31 44.67 41.57 -28.91
C LEU A 31 43.35 42.13 -28.31
N ALA A 32 43.51 43.33 -27.76
CA ALA A 32 42.59 44.46 -27.49
C ALA A 32 41.06 44.35 -27.69
N TRP A 33 40.34 44.83 -26.67
CA TRP A 33 38.92 45.13 -26.67
C TRP A 33 38.61 46.50 -27.32
N PRO A 34 37.39 46.70 -27.85
CA PRO A 34 36.70 47.99 -27.73
C PRO A 34 35.60 47.93 -26.66
N LYS A 35 35.62 48.95 -25.79
CA LYS A 35 34.54 49.28 -24.85
C LYS A 35 33.28 49.73 -25.61
N VAL A 36 32.14 49.13 -25.29
CA VAL A 36 30.81 49.76 -25.47
C VAL A 36 30.09 49.67 -24.12
N TYR A 37 29.75 50.84 -23.58
CA TYR A 37 29.07 51.00 -22.30
C TYR A 37 27.55 51.05 -22.46
N HIS A 38 26.91 50.46 -21.44
CA HIS A 38 25.61 50.72 -20.82
C HIS A 38 24.30 50.49 -21.58
N GLY A 39 23.54 49.53 -21.02
CA GLY A 39 22.09 49.55 -21.06
C GLY A 39 21.46 48.16 -20.97
N LYS A 40 21.66 47.41 -19.89
CA LYS A 40 20.87 46.20 -19.62
C LYS A 40 20.34 46.19 -18.19
N THR A 41 19.04 46.38 -18.10
CA THR A 41 18.16 46.03 -16.99
C THR A 41 18.55 44.66 -16.44
N ALA A 42 18.92 44.62 -15.16
CA ALA A 42 19.21 43.38 -14.46
C ALA A 42 17.89 42.63 -14.19
N ILE A 43 17.50 41.74 -15.11
CA ILE A 43 16.58 40.64 -14.77
C ILE A 43 17.43 39.59 -14.07
N ARG A 44 17.37 39.58 -12.74
CA ARG A 44 18.01 38.56 -11.91
C ARG A 44 17.23 37.26 -12.06
N VAL A 45 17.70 36.37 -12.93
CA VAL A 45 17.23 34.98 -12.98
C VAL A 45 17.77 34.30 -11.73
N SER A 46 16.93 34.20 -10.70
CA SER A 46 17.20 33.36 -9.54
C SER A 46 16.64 31.97 -9.83
N CYS A 47 17.52 31.05 -10.23
CA CYS A 47 17.25 29.62 -10.13
C CYS A 47 17.17 29.24 -8.64
N PHE A 48 15.97 29.08 -8.11
CA PHE A 48 15.68 28.24 -6.96
C PHE A 48 14.17 27.96 -6.96
N SER A 49 13.78 26.82 -7.52
CA SER A 49 12.46 26.25 -7.28
C SER A 49 12.68 24.96 -6.51
N ASN A 50 12.98 25.10 -5.21
CA ASN A 50 12.55 24.07 -4.27
C ASN A 50 11.04 24.11 -4.27
N SER A 51 10.40 23.21 -5.02
CA SER A 51 8.99 22.91 -4.78
C SER A 51 8.89 22.18 -3.45
N THR A 52 8.84 22.94 -2.36
CA THR A 52 8.24 22.46 -1.13
C THR A 52 6.85 21.96 -1.50
N PRO A 53 6.46 20.72 -1.16
CA PRO A 53 5.06 20.34 -1.23
C PRO A 53 4.30 21.31 -0.32
N GLU A 54 3.45 22.14 -0.91
CA GLU A 54 2.40 22.87 -0.19
C GLU A 54 1.74 21.88 0.78
N PRO A 55 1.61 22.21 2.08
CA PRO A 55 0.88 21.36 3.01
C PRO A 55 -0.53 21.18 2.47
N ILE A 56 -0.89 19.94 2.14
CA ILE A 56 -2.26 19.59 1.76
C ILE A 56 -3.16 20.14 2.87
N GLU A 57 -3.99 21.09 2.45
CA GLU A 57 -4.89 21.90 3.24
C GLU A 57 -5.47 21.13 4.44
N ALA A 58 -5.26 21.68 5.63
CA ALA A 58 -5.69 21.11 6.90
C ALA A 58 -7.18 20.72 6.86
N ARG A 59 -7.44 19.40 6.90
CA ARG A 59 -8.77 18.77 6.94
C ARG A 59 -9.64 19.40 8.03
N LYS A 60 -10.65 20.17 7.63
CA LYS A 60 -11.73 20.66 8.53
C LYS A 60 -12.62 19.48 8.99
N PRO A 61 -13.16 19.52 10.23
CA PRO A 61 -12.73 18.58 11.27
C PRO A 61 -13.85 17.66 11.78
N LYS A 62 -13.54 16.37 12.03
CA LYS A 62 -14.27 15.38 12.87
C LYS A 62 -15.75 15.05 12.60
N VAL A 63 -16.58 15.96 12.08
CA VAL A 63 -18.04 15.74 11.92
C VAL A 63 -18.34 14.68 10.85
N PHE A 64 -17.72 14.77 9.68
CA PHE A 64 -17.87 13.75 8.64
C PHE A 64 -17.24 12.42 9.06
N ASP A 65 -16.18 12.45 9.87
CA ASP A 65 -15.52 11.24 10.37
C ASP A 65 -16.47 10.39 11.21
N ASN A 66 -17.25 11.04 12.08
CA ASN A 66 -18.25 10.35 12.89
C ASN A 66 -19.36 9.75 12.03
N LEU A 67 -19.80 10.45 10.97
CA LEU A 67 -20.78 9.92 10.03
C LEU A 67 -20.24 8.70 9.30
N PHE A 68 -19.05 8.78 8.70
CA PHE A 68 -18.44 7.65 7.99
C PHE A 68 -18.17 6.46 8.92
N LEU A 69 -17.70 6.72 10.14
CA LEU A 69 -17.51 5.70 11.16
C LEU A 69 -18.83 5.01 11.50
N SER A 70 -19.88 5.79 11.75
CA SER A 70 -21.20 5.25 12.08
C SER A 70 -21.77 4.41 10.93
N LEU A 71 -21.68 4.89 9.70
CA LEU A 71 -22.13 4.16 8.50
C LEU A 71 -21.35 2.85 8.33
N PHE A 72 -20.02 2.90 8.42
CA PHE A 72 -19.17 1.71 8.25
C PHE A 72 -19.45 0.68 9.34
N ARG A 73 -19.51 1.11 10.61
CA ARG A 73 -19.85 0.24 11.74
C ARG A 73 -21.23 -0.38 11.56
N ASN A 74 -22.23 0.41 11.14
CA ASN A 74 -23.57 -0.10 10.90
C ASN A 74 -23.57 -1.24 9.87
N LYS A 75 -22.79 -1.12 8.78
CA LYS A 75 -22.62 -2.20 7.80
C LYS A 75 -21.94 -3.43 8.38
N MET A 76 -20.95 -3.25 9.24
CA MET A 76 -20.32 -4.37 9.94
C MET A 76 -21.31 -5.07 10.89
N VAL A 77 -22.12 -4.31 11.63
CA VAL A 77 -23.15 -4.84 12.54
C VAL A 77 -24.23 -5.60 11.77
N GLN A 78 -24.64 -5.12 10.60
CA GLN A 78 -25.58 -5.84 9.71
C GLN A 78 -25.02 -7.20 9.28
N GLU A 79 -23.71 -7.27 9.02
CA GLU A 79 -23.05 -8.51 8.60
C GLU A 79 -22.78 -9.47 9.79
N THR A 80 -22.44 -8.95 10.96
CA THR A 80 -22.12 -9.76 12.16
C THR A 80 -23.35 -10.13 12.99
N GLY A 81 -24.45 -9.38 12.88
CA GLY A 81 -25.61 -9.48 13.78
C GLY A 81 -25.32 -9.05 15.23
N TRP A 82 -24.19 -8.40 15.48
CA TRP A 82 -23.75 -8.00 16.82
C TRP A 82 -23.02 -6.66 16.79
N ASP A 83 -23.29 -5.80 17.78
CA ASP A 83 -22.61 -4.53 17.99
C ASP A 83 -21.95 -4.47 19.37
N SER A 84 -20.84 -3.74 19.46
CA SER A 84 -20.14 -3.44 20.70
C SER A 84 -20.88 -2.38 21.52
N GLU A 85 -20.80 -2.47 22.84
CA GLU A 85 -21.31 -1.41 23.73
C GLU A 85 -20.40 -0.16 23.72
N LYS A 86 -19.14 -0.31 23.30
CA LYS A 86 -18.18 0.80 23.27
C LYS A 86 -18.53 1.79 22.15
N PRO A 87 -18.49 3.10 22.39
CA PRO A 87 -18.75 4.09 21.35
C PRO A 87 -17.58 4.24 20.38
N GLY A 88 -17.86 4.88 19.24
CA GLY A 88 -16.84 5.34 18.31
C GLY A 88 -15.93 4.24 17.76
N TYR A 89 -14.65 4.58 17.60
CA TYR A 89 -13.67 3.75 16.90
C TYR A 89 -13.32 2.47 17.66
N GLN A 90 -13.33 2.50 19.00
CA GLN A 90 -13.05 1.31 19.80
C GLN A 90 -14.11 0.23 19.58
N GLY A 91 -15.40 0.60 19.57
CA GLY A 91 -16.46 -0.36 19.27
C GLY A 91 -16.39 -0.88 17.82
N LEU A 92 -15.98 -0.05 16.86
CA LEU A 92 -15.71 -0.50 15.49
C LEU A 92 -14.65 -1.61 15.46
N ILE A 93 -13.55 -1.43 16.20
CA ILE A 93 -12.48 -2.41 16.29
C ILE A 93 -12.95 -3.71 16.98
N GLU A 94 -13.81 -3.63 18.00
CA GLU A 94 -14.41 -4.83 18.59
C GLU A 94 -15.30 -5.61 17.61
N VAL A 95 -16.08 -4.91 16.79
CA VAL A 95 -16.87 -5.56 15.72
C VAL A 95 -15.94 -6.17 14.66
N ALA A 96 -14.82 -5.52 14.34
CA ALA A 96 -13.79 -6.09 13.45
C ALA A 96 -13.18 -7.39 14.02
N HIS A 97 -12.85 -7.41 15.31
CA HIS A 97 -12.39 -8.63 15.96
C HIS A 97 -13.46 -9.73 15.89
N ARG A 98 -14.73 -9.38 16.11
CA ARG A 98 -15.84 -10.32 16.07
C ARG A 98 -15.95 -11.06 14.74
N LEU A 99 -15.66 -10.40 13.61
CA LEU A 99 -15.61 -11.03 12.28
C LEU A 99 -14.57 -12.16 12.16
N THR A 100 -13.55 -12.16 13.01
CA THR A 100 -12.46 -13.17 12.98
C THR A 100 -12.65 -14.29 14.01
N VAL A 101 -13.53 -14.11 15.00
CA VAL A 101 -13.67 -15.05 16.11
C VAL A 101 -14.56 -16.22 15.70
N GLY A 102 -14.01 -17.44 15.74
CA GLY A 102 -14.77 -18.66 15.50
C GLY A 102 -15.23 -18.87 14.06
N GLN A 103 -14.68 -18.09 13.11
CA GLN A 103 -14.96 -18.20 11.68
C GLN A 103 -13.72 -18.63 10.90
N ASP A 104 -13.96 -19.33 9.80
CA ASP A 104 -12.91 -19.64 8.82
C ASP A 104 -12.45 -18.35 8.13
N ASN A 105 -11.14 -18.22 7.89
CA ASN A 105 -10.57 -17.02 7.28
C ASN A 105 -11.23 -16.67 5.93
N SER A 106 -11.64 -17.65 5.12
CA SER A 106 -12.36 -17.41 3.86
C SER A 106 -13.71 -16.73 4.09
N LYS A 107 -14.50 -17.22 5.05
CA LYS A 107 -15.82 -16.64 5.38
C LYS A 107 -15.68 -15.21 5.93
N THR A 108 -14.68 -14.98 6.77
CA THR A 108 -14.34 -13.64 7.26
C THR A 108 -14.01 -12.70 6.11
N ARG A 109 -13.20 -13.15 5.14
CA ARG A 109 -12.83 -12.34 3.97
C ARG A 109 -14.06 -12.02 3.10
N ASP A 110 -14.90 -13.01 2.84
CA ASP A 110 -16.14 -12.83 2.05
C ASP A 110 -17.11 -11.85 2.72
N ALA A 111 -17.26 -11.95 4.05
CA ALA A 111 -18.05 -11.02 4.85
C ALA A 111 -17.50 -9.59 4.74
N ALA A 112 -16.18 -9.42 4.88
CA ALA A 112 -15.55 -8.12 4.72
C ALA A 112 -15.70 -7.54 3.30
N VAL A 113 -15.65 -8.37 2.24
CA VAL A 113 -15.94 -7.94 0.87
C VAL A 113 -17.40 -7.48 0.73
N ARG A 114 -18.37 -8.22 1.31
CA ARG A 114 -19.78 -7.80 1.31
C ARG A 114 -19.98 -6.47 2.03
N ILE A 115 -19.35 -6.28 3.18
CA ILE A 115 -19.36 -5.00 3.91
C ILE A 115 -18.84 -3.88 3.00
N LEU A 116 -17.67 -4.03 2.38
CA LEU A 116 -17.10 -3.03 1.48
C LEU A 116 -18.04 -2.67 0.32
N LYS A 117 -18.65 -3.67 -0.33
CA LYS A 117 -19.63 -3.43 -1.41
C LYS A 117 -20.84 -2.66 -0.91
N SER A 118 -21.33 -2.96 0.29
CA SER A 118 -22.53 -2.35 0.85
C SER A 118 -22.38 -0.87 1.20
N LEU A 119 -21.15 -0.33 1.22
CA LEU A 119 -20.87 1.09 1.43
C LEU A 119 -21.23 1.94 0.21
N PHE A 120 -21.37 1.32 -0.96
CA PHE A 120 -21.65 2.01 -2.21
C PHE A 120 -23.11 1.79 -2.60
N PRO A 121 -23.78 2.82 -3.16
CA PRO A 121 -25.10 2.65 -3.76
C PRO A 121 -25.13 1.54 -4.82
N PRO A 122 -26.28 0.90 -5.05
CA PRO A 122 -26.45 -0.05 -6.15
C PRO A 122 -26.00 0.55 -7.49
N LEU A 123 -25.48 -0.28 -8.39
CA LEU A 123 -24.97 0.07 -9.73
C LEU A 123 -23.71 0.96 -9.77
N LEU A 124 -23.39 1.74 -8.73
CA LEU A 124 -22.24 2.65 -8.77
C LEU A 124 -20.93 1.91 -9.06
N LEU A 125 -20.72 0.77 -8.42
CA LEU A 125 -19.52 -0.07 -8.64
C LEU A 125 -19.46 -0.61 -10.07
N GLU A 126 -20.59 -1.05 -10.60
CA GLU A 126 -20.69 -1.59 -11.97
C GLU A 126 -20.44 -0.49 -13.01
N LEU A 127 -21.04 0.68 -12.83
CA LEU A 127 -20.82 1.85 -13.67
C LEU A 127 -19.37 2.32 -13.61
N TYR A 128 -18.77 2.37 -12.41
CA TYR A 128 -17.35 2.71 -12.25
C TYR A 128 -16.46 1.71 -13.01
N ARG A 129 -16.68 0.41 -12.82
CA ARG A 129 -15.93 -0.65 -13.50
C ARG A 129 -16.10 -0.61 -15.03
N MET A 130 -17.29 -0.25 -15.51
CA MET A 130 -17.58 -0.16 -16.95
C MET A 130 -16.99 1.11 -17.59
N LEU A 131 -17.12 2.27 -16.93
CA LEU A 131 -16.84 3.56 -17.55
C LEU A 131 -15.48 4.13 -17.16
N VAL A 132 -15.02 3.93 -15.91
CA VAL A 132 -13.82 4.58 -15.38
C VAL A 132 -12.62 3.64 -15.40
N ALA A 133 -12.78 2.39 -14.97
CA ALA A 133 -11.68 1.43 -14.88
C ALA A 133 -10.94 1.20 -16.22
N PRO A 134 -11.59 1.17 -17.40
CA PRO A 134 -10.89 0.97 -18.68
C PRO A 134 -10.12 2.20 -19.18
N ILE A 135 -10.39 3.40 -18.64
CA ILE A 135 -9.83 4.65 -19.14
C ILE A 135 -8.30 4.66 -19.01
N HIS A 136 -7.61 5.04 -20.09
CA HIS A 136 -6.14 5.09 -20.15
C HIS A 136 -5.47 3.81 -19.63
N SER A 137 -6.02 2.65 -20.02
CA SER A 137 -5.55 1.33 -19.59
C SER A 137 -5.49 1.18 -18.06
N GLY A 138 -6.47 1.75 -17.35
CA GLY A 138 -6.60 1.68 -15.89
C GLY A 138 -5.75 2.67 -15.10
N LYS A 139 -4.82 3.40 -15.75
CA LYS A 139 -3.96 4.38 -15.05
C LYS A 139 -4.76 5.53 -14.45
N PHE A 140 -5.77 6.01 -15.17
CA PHE A 140 -6.64 7.08 -14.68
C PHE A 140 -7.44 6.64 -13.45
N ALA A 141 -8.02 5.44 -13.50
CA ALA A 141 -8.75 4.85 -12.39
C ALA A 141 -7.88 4.67 -11.15
N ALA A 142 -6.65 4.15 -11.32
CA ALA A 142 -5.68 3.99 -10.23
C ALA A 142 -5.30 5.32 -9.57
N LEU A 143 -4.99 6.36 -10.37
CA LEU A 143 -4.72 7.71 -9.87
C LEU A 143 -5.89 8.30 -9.08
N MET A 144 -7.09 8.18 -9.64
CA MET A 144 -8.31 8.73 -9.06
C MET A 144 -8.63 8.07 -7.72
N VAL A 145 -8.58 6.74 -7.67
CA VAL A 145 -8.84 5.98 -6.44
C VAL A 145 -7.79 6.24 -5.37
N ALA A 146 -6.51 6.38 -5.73
CA ALA A 146 -5.46 6.72 -4.78
C ALA A 146 -5.76 8.06 -4.09
N ARG A 147 -6.11 9.09 -4.88
CA ARG A 147 -6.50 10.41 -4.35
C ARG A 147 -7.76 10.35 -3.49
N VAL A 148 -8.81 9.68 -3.96
CA VAL A 148 -10.06 9.53 -3.20
C VAL A 148 -9.78 8.81 -1.88
N THR A 149 -9.04 7.70 -1.89
CA THR A 149 -8.66 6.94 -0.69
C THR A 149 -7.91 7.81 0.30
N ALA A 150 -6.89 8.55 -0.15
CA ALA A 150 -6.11 9.44 0.71
C ALA A 150 -6.96 10.58 1.31
N LEU A 151 -8.03 11.02 0.66
CA LEU A 151 -8.91 12.08 1.16
C LEU A 151 -10.05 11.56 2.04
N SER A 152 -10.65 10.43 1.69
CA SER A 152 -11.87 9.93 2.33
C SER A 152 -11.62 8.91 3.44
N CYS A 153 -10.46 8.24 3.48
CA CYS A 153 -10.23 7.12 4.40
C CYS A 153 -9.31 7.45 5.60
N GLN A 154 -8.93 8.72 5.77
CA GLN A 154 -8.08 9.13 6.92
C GLN A 154 -8.74 8.93 8.28
N TRP A 155 -10.08 9.01 8.37
CA TRP A 155 -10.80 8.73 9.61
C TRP A 155 -10.63 7.27 10.06
N LEU A 156 -10.45 6.36 9.10
CA LEU A 156 -10.32 4.92 9.32
C LEU A 156 -8.85 4.54 9.55
N MET A 157 -7.95 5.04 8.71
CA MET A 157 -6.56 4.58 8.66
C MET A 157 -5.57 5.55 9.32
N GLY A 158 -5.92 6.81 9.55
CA GLY A 158 -4.99 7.84 10.02
C GLY A 158 -4.42 8.70 8.87
N PRO A 159 -3.39 9.53 9.14
CA PRO A 159 -2.76 10.38 8.13
C PRO A 159 -2.29 9.59 6.91
N CYS A 160 -2.67 10.06 5.72
CA CYS A 160 -2.38 9.40 4.45
C CYS A 160 -1.78 10.42 3.46
N ALA A 161 -0.74 10.03 2.72
CA ALA A 161 -0.15 10.82 1.65
C ALA A 161 -0.14 10.03 0.33
N VAL A 162 -0.45 10.70 -0.79
CA VAL A 162 -0.35 10.10 -2.12
C VAL A 162 1.12 10.09 -2.53
N ASN A 163 1.63 8.95 -3.01
CA ASN A 163 2.99 8.79 -3.48
C ASN A 163 3.07 8.11 -4.84
N SER A 164 4.27 8.14 -5.43
CA SER A 164 4.57 7.48 -6.70
C SER A 164 4.83 5.99 -6.49
N VAL A 165 4.33 5.16 -7.42
CA VAL A 165 4.51 3.71 -7.46
C VAL A 165 5.08 3.32 -8.81
N ASP A 166 6.07 2.42 -8.79
CA ASP A 166 6.65 1.86 -10.01
C ASP A 166 5.74 0.78 -10.57
N LEU A 167 5.36 0.95 -11.84
CA LEU A 167 4.55 0.00 -12.58
C LEU A 167 5.44 -1.07 -13.24
N PRO A 168 4.90 -2.27 -13.53
CA PRO A 168 5.67 -3.35 -14.16
C PRO A 168 6.27 -3.01 -15.52
N ASN A 169 5.76 -1.98 -16.19
CA ASN A 169 6.28 -1.50 -17.48
C ASN A 169 7.45 -0.51 -17.35
N GLY A 170 7.97 -0.28 -16.13
CA GLY A 170 9.07 0.63 -15.84
C GLY A 170 8.68 2.11 -15.73
N SER A 171 7.41 2.46 -15.92
CA SER A 171 6.92 3.84 -15.67
C SER A 171 6.47 4.01 -14.22
N SER A 172 6.45 5.24 -13.72
CA SER A 172 5.95 5.56 -12.39
C SER A 172 4.62 6.31 -12.45
N LEU A 173 3.77 6.14 -11.43
CA LEU A 173 2.44 6.73 -11.37
C LEU A 173 2.11 7.16 -9.93
N MET A 174 1.48 8.33 -9.76
CA MET A 174 0.99 8.84 -8.46
C MET A 174 -0.25 8.09 -7.95
N SER A 175 -0.21 6.76 -7.99
CA SER A 175 -1.28 5.84 -7.61
C SER A 175 -0.96 5.08 -6.32
N GLY A 176 0.01 5.54 -5.54
CA GLY A 176 0.27 5.04 -4.21
C GLY A 176 -0.45 5.84 -3.13
N VAL A 177 -0.78 5.18 -2.02
CA VAL A 177 -1.17 5.86 -0.77
C VAL A 177 -0.34 5.26 0.36
N PHE A 178 0.46 6.11 1.00
CA PHE A 178 1.21 5.75 2.19
C PHE A 178 0.47 6.21 3.44
N VAL A 179 0.19 5.28 4.34
CA VAL A 179 -0.36 5.54 5.66
C VAL A 179 0.79 5.49 6.66
N GLU A 180 1.14 6.64 7.25
CA GLU A 180 2.31 6.73 8.15
C GLU A 180 2.15 5.85 9.39
N LYS A 181 0.93 5.83 9.95
CA LYS A 181 0.57 4.98 11.07
C LYS A 181 -0.88 4.56 10.95
N CYS A 182 -1.10 3.29 10.58
CA CYS A 182 -2.41 2.72 10.34
C CYS A 182 -3.17 2.52 11.65
N LYS A 183 -4.08 3.44 11.95
CA LYS A 183 -4.92 3.41 13.16
C LYS A 183 -5.69 2.09 13.33
N TYR A 184 -6.13 1.48 12.23
CA TYR A 184 -6.88 0.22 12.27
C TYR A 184 -5.99 -0.94 12.73
N LEU A 185 -4.76 -1.00 12.24
CA LEU A 185 -3.79 -2.01 12.64
C LEU A 185 -3.31 -1.74 14.08
N GLU A 186 -3.02 -0.49 14.42
CA GLU A 186 -2.56 -0.08 15.75
C GLU A 186 -3.59 -0.41 16.85
N GLU A 187 -4.87 -0.14 16.61
CA GLU A 187 -5.93 -0.35 17.61
C GLU A 187 -6.38 -1.82 17.69
N SER A 188 -6.41 -2.53 16.55
CA SER A 188 -6.74 -3.97 16.55
C SER A 188 -5.61 -4.84 17.11
N LYS A 189 -4.37 -4.36 17.04
CA LYS A 189 -3.19 -5.03 17.60
C LYS A 189 -3.06 -6.49 17.15
N CYS A 190 -3.58 -6.81 15.96
CA CYS A 190 -3.63 -8.17 15.50
C CYS A 190 -3.46 -8.29 13.99
N VAL A 191 -2.38 -8.97 13.60
CA VAL A 191 -2.06 -9.33 12.20
C VAL A 191 -3.23 -10.05 11.54
N GLY A 192 -3.85 -11.02 12.24
CA GLY A 192 -4.99 -11.76 11.70
C GLY A 192 -6.19 -10.89 11.35
N VAL A 193 -6.48 -9.84 12.15
CA VAL A 193 -7.54 -8.88 11.85
C VAL A 193 -7.16 -8.03 10.66
N CYS A 194 -5.95 -7.44 10.66
CA CYS A 194 -5.46 -6.64 9.53
C CYS A 194 -5.51 -7.40 8.20
N ILE A 195 -5.00 -8.63 8.19
CA ILE A 195 -4.94 -9.47 6.98
C ILE A 195 -6.33 -9.86 6.49
N ASN A 196 -7.18 -10.39 7.37
CA ASN A 196 -8.43 -11.02 6.95
C ASN A 196 -9.63 -10.07 6.88
N THR A 197 -9.56 -8.89 7.49
CA THR A 197 -10.65 -7.89 7.46
C THR A 197 -10.30 -6.64 6.67
N CYS A 198 -9.01 -6.34 6.46
CA CYS A 198 -8.56 -5.16 5.72
C CYS A 198 -7.81 -5.54 4.44
N LYS A 199 -6.59 -6.10 4.51
CA LYS A 199 -5.73 -6.34 3.33
C LYS A 199 -6.41 -7.18 2.25
N LEU A 200 -6.70 -8.45 2.55
CA LEU A 200 -7.19 -9.38 1.52
C LEU A 200 -8.58 -8.98 0.99
N PRO A 201 -9.54 -8.58 1.83
CA PRO A 201 -10.84 -8.11 1.35
C PRO A 201 -10.75 -6.85 0.49
N THR A 202 -9.91 -5.89 0.87
CA THR A 202 -9.76 -4.63 0.11
C THR A 202 -9.11 -4.88 -1.25
N GLN A 203 -8.06 -5.72 -1.31
CA GLN A 203 -7.46 -6.12 -2.59
C GLN A 203 -8.47 -6.85 -3.50
N THR A 204 -9.27 -7.75 -2.91
CA THR A 204 -10.34 -8.47 -3.64
C THR A 204 -11.39 -7.49 -4.15
N PHE A 205 -11.87 -6.59 -3.29
CA PHE A 205 -12.86 -5.57 -3.63
C PHE A 205 -12.40 -4.69 -4.80
N PHE A 206 -11.18 -4.17 -4.74
CA PHE A 206 -10.67 -3.29 -5.79
C PHE A 206 -10.48 -4.03 -7.11
N LYS A 207 -9.94 -5.25 -7.10
CA LYS A 207 -9.76 -6.06 -8.31
C LYS A 207 -11.09 -6.49 -8.93
N ASP A 208 -11.97 -7.09 -8.14
CA ASP A 208 -13.12 -7.83 -8.65
C ASP A 208 -14.37 -6.94 -8.77
N HIS A 209 -14.48 -5.87 -7.99
CA HIS A 209 -15.64 -4.97 -8.02
C HIS A 209 -15.32 -3.59 -8.62
N MET A 210 -14.16 -3.00 -8.32
CA MET A 210 -13.78 -1.71 -8.91
C MET A 210 -13.03 -1.85 -10.24
N GLY A 211 -12.48 -3.02 -10.55
CA GLY A 211 -11.67 -3.23 -11.76
C GLY A 211 -10.28 -2.59 -11.70
N VAL A 212 -9.79 -2.26 -10.50
CA VAL A 212 -8.49 -1.64 -10.28
C VAL A 212 -7.67 -2.58 -9.40
N PRO A 213 -6.60 -3.22 -9.91
CA PRO A 213 -5.72 -4.02 -9.07
C PRO A 213 -5.14 -3.19 -7.92
N LEU A 214 -4.97 -3.81 -6.75
CA LEU A 214 -4.37 -3.18 -5.59
C LEU A 214 -3.45 -4.18 -4.90
N LEU A 215 -2.24 -3.74 -4.59
CA LEU A 215 -1.32 -4.39 -3.66
C LEU A 215 -1.25 -3.56 -2.37
N MET A 216 -1.44 -4.21 -1.22
CA MET A 216 -1.29 -3.63 0.11
C MET A 216 -0.13 -4.27 0.85
N GLU A 217 0.73 -3.44 1.42
CA GLU A 217 1.93 -3.84 2.17
C GLU A 217 1.87 -3.20 3.57
N PRO A 218 1.25 -3.86 4.55
CA PRO A 218 1.31 -3.43 5.94
C PRO A 218 2.69 -3.73 6.53
N ASN A 219 3.18 -2.83 7.39
CA ASN A 219 4.33 -3.05 8.24
C ASN A 219 3.85 -3.25 9.68
N PHE A 220 4.12 -4.42 10.25
CA PHE A 220 3.63 -4.78 11.59
C PHE A 220 4.56 -4.31 12.72
N THR A 221 5.72 -3.73 12.39
CA THR A 221 6.67 -3.17 13.37
C THR A 221 6.36 -1.71 13.67
N ASP A 222 6.18 -0.89 12.64
CA ASP A 222 5.92 0.56 12.79
C ASP A 222 4.44 0.94 12.58
N TYR A 223 3.61 -0.03 12.23
CA TYR A 223 2.18 0.12 11.91
C TYR A 223 1.88 0.93 10.64
N SER A 224 2.86 1.22 9.79
CA SER A 224 2.63 1.87 8.49
C SER A 224 1.94 0.91 7.50
N CYS A 225 1.36 1.45 6.43
CA CYS A 225 0.79 0.64 5.36
C CYS A 225 0.88 1.33 4.00
N GLN A 226 1.43 0.65 3.01
CA GLN A 226 1.50 1.13 1.62
C GLN A 226 0.43 0.48 0.76
N PHE A 227 -0.35 1.30 0.08
CA PHE A 227 -1.30 0.91 -0.96
C PHE A 227 -0.70 1.22 -2.32
N LYS A 228 -0.76 0.29 -3.27
CA LYS A 228 -0.25 0.44 -4.64
C LYS A 228 -1.35 0.12 -5.63
N PHE A 229 -2.11 1.14 -6.06
CA PHE A 229 -3.18 0.97 -7.04
C PHE A 229 -2.61 0.80 -8.45
N GLY A 230 -3.20 -0.11 -9.22
CA GLY A 230 -2.73 -0.54 -10.54
C GLY A 230 -1.72 -1.70 -10.50
N ILE A 231 -1.36 -2.20 -9.31
CA ILE A 231 -0.44 -3.32 -9.13
C ILE A 231 -1.22 -4.57 -8.72
N LEU A 232 -0.95 -5.70 -9.38
CA LEU A 232 -1.54 -6.98 -8.96
C LEU A 232 -0.87 -7.45 -7.67
N PRO A 233 -1.65 -7.91 -6.67
CA PRO A 233 -1.08 -8.51 -5.49
C PRO A 233 -0.43 -9.87 -5.84
N PRO A 234 0.61 -10.28 -5.10
CA PRO A 234 1.21 -11.59 -5.25
C PRO A 234 0.22 -12.70 -4.89
N GLN A 235 0.56 -13.93 -5.26
CA GLN A 235 -0.15 -15.12 -4.76
C GLN A 235 0.04 -15.23 -3.23
N GLN A 236 -0.95 -15.80 -2.53
CA GLN A 236 -0.96 -15.82 -1.07
C GLN A 236 0.24 -16.61 -0.50
N GLU A 237 0.71 -17.63 -1.21
CA GLU A 237 1.81 -18.51 -0.78
C GLU A 237 3.14 -17.76 -0.67
N VAL A 238 3.31 -16.70 -1.46
CA VAL A 238 4.54 -15.90 -1.52
C VAL A 238 4.38 -14.51 -0.90
N ASP A 239 3.20 -14.16 -0.38
CA ASP A 239 2.95 -12.89 0.29
C ASP A 239 3.51 -12.94 1.72
N ASP A 240 4.62 -12.22 1.95
CA ASP A 240 5.32 -12.23 3.23
C ASP A 240 4.45 -11.72 4.39
N ALA A 241 3.52 -10.80 4.14
CA ALA A 241 2.61 -10.32 5.17
C ALA A 241 1.69 -11.41 5.73
N LEU A 242 1.50 -12.52 4.99
CA LEU A 242 0.70 -13.67 5.43
C LEU A 242 1.51 -14.68 6.27
N LYS A 243 2.84 -14.55 6.29
CA LYS A 243 3.75 -15.41 7.07
C LYS A 243 4.05 -14.85 8.46
N GLU A 244 3.71 -13.59 8.69
CA GLU A 244 3.96 -12.88 9.94
C GLU A 244 3.19 -13.50 11.13
N PRO A 245 3.85 -13.76 12.26
CA PRO A 245 3.18 -14.25 13.46
C PRO A 245 2.23 -13.19 14.03
N CYS A 246 1.26 -13.62 14.84
CA CYS A 246 0.43 -12.67 15.57
C CYS A 246 1.28 -11.82 16.53
N LEU A 247 0.95 -10.53 16.64
CA LEU A 247 1.52 -9.65 17.67
C LEU A 247 1.26 -10.26 19.07
N GLU A 248 2.22 -10.07 19.98
CA GLU A 248 2.15 -10.64 21.34
C GLU A 248 0.87 -10.24 22.09
N ILE A 249 0.43 -9.01 21.85
CA ILE A 249 -0.75 -8.39 22.44
C ILE A 249 -2.04 -8.62 21.63
N CYS A 250 -2.03 -9.49 20.60
CA CYS A 250 -3.25 -9.78 19.84
C CYS A 250 -4.30 -10.46 20.73
N PRO A 251 -5.51 -9.87 20.90
CA PRO A 251 -6.56 -10.43 21.75
C PRO A 251 -6.96 -11.87 21.37
N SER A 252 -7.02 -12.16 20.07
CA SER A 252 -7.37 -13.49 19.56
C SER A 252 -6.30 -14.54 19.88
N SER A 253 -5.02 -14.14 19.89
CA SER A 253 -3.89 -15.02 20.24
C SER A 253 -3.86 -15.31 21.74
N VAL A 254 -4.01 -14.27 22.56
CA VAL A 254 -4.07 -14.37 24.03
C VAL A 254 -5.21 -15.32 24.44
N ARG A 255 -6.42 -15.10 23.92
CA ARG A 255 -7.58 -15.96 24.21
C ARG A 255 -7.36 -17.43 23.83
N ARG A 256 -6.69 -17.68 22.69
CA ARG A 256 -6.35 -19.06 22.28
C ARG A 256 -5.35 -19.71 23.25
N LYS A 257 -4.33 -18.96 23.68
CA LYS A 257 -3.35 -19.45 24.66
C LYS A 257 -4.01 -19.77 26.01
N GLU A 258 -4.89 -18.91 26.49
CA GLU A 258 -5.65 -19.14 27.74
C GLU A 258 -6.55 -20.37 27.65
N MET A 259 -7.26 -20.55 26.52
CA MET A 259 -8.09 -21.74 26.31
C MET A 259 -7.27 -23.03 26.32
N ASN A 260 -6.12 -23.05 25.65
CA ASN A 260 -5.24 -24.22 25.61
C ASN A 260 -4.68 -24.52 27.02
N HIS A 261 -4.21 -23.50 27.75
CA HIS A 261 -3.70 -23.67 29.11
C HIS A 261 -4.76 -24.20 30.09
N ASN A 262 -6.03 -23.83 29.90
CA ASN A 262 -7.14 -24.36 30.70
C ASN A 262 -7.51 -25.81 30.36
N MET A 263 -7.17 -26.31 29.17
CA MET A 263 -7.33 -27.73 28.82
C MET A 263 -6.23 -28.61 29.42
N ASP A 264 -5.04 -28.05 29.65
CA ASP A 264 -3.89 -28.74 30.22
C ASP A 264 -3.89 -28.77 31.77
N ALA A 265 -4.83 -28.07 32.42
CA ALA A 265 -4.99 -28.13 33.87
C ALA A 265 -5.61 -29.49 34.28
N PRO A 266 -4.94 -30.28 35.16
CA PRO A 266 -5.49 -31.57 35.61
C PRO A 266 -6.82 -31.33 36.34
N LYS A 267 -7.90 -31.90 35.81
CA LYS A 267 -9.21 -31.90 36.48
C LYS A 267 -9.07 -32.66 37.80
N CYS A 268 -9.25 -31.97 38.94
CA CYS A 268 -9.33 -32.62 40.24
C CYS A 268 -10.43 -33.70 40.21
N PRO A 269 -10.15 -34.92 40.70
CA PRO A 269 -11.18 -35.95 40.80
C PRO A 269 -12.28 -35.45 41.74
N LYS A 270 -13.52 -35.54 41.27
CA LYS A 270 -14.69 -35.25 42.10
C LYS A 270 -14.78 -36.33 43.19
N ALA A 271 -14.82 -35.89 44.44
CA ALA A 271 -15.13 -36.70 45.62
C ALA A 271 -16.61 -37.10 45.64
#